data_AF-A0A8T7I9Z6-F1
#
_entry.id   AF-A0A8T7I9Z6-F1
#
_cell.length_a   1.000
_cell.length_b   1.000
_cell.length_c   1.000
_cell.angle_alpha   90.00
_cell.angle_beta   90.00
_cell.angle_gamma   90.00
#
_symmetry.space_group_name_H-M   'P 1'
#
loop_
_entity.id
_entity.type
_entity.pdbx_description
1 polymer ?
#
loop_
_entity_poly.entity_id
_entity_poly.type
_entity_poly.pdbx_seq_one_letter_code
_entity_poly.pdbx_strand_id
1 'polypeptide(L)'
;MQEHTVDVSQDTSSQSSQSEQDILDRLRSKTPNPILAAMALIIAAGQFNDAIDMTGKAWDLFVSNFSDAPSNERLSKVYIRASSGVLEDTFGSPVYTKFSNGETEVKYYKDSKFILSAVTSNGSIDAFLVFPQPGFVPEIKNHAGSEDYLNVSFASATEPLEVSSNIARSGNYYIEEASGGRYEMLYNSIGGYSEYLSSLSKSQLKLLAEFNDKLMMEENIDSTLVNLREQISPNFYGYSAIGIDDLTQAILTKLEYELIAN
;
A
#
# COMPACT_ATOMS: atom_id res chain seq x y z
N MET A 1 -75.11 26.98 0.00
CA MET A 1 -73.73 27.44 -0.25
C MET A 1 -72.92 27.21 1.01
N GLN A 2 -72.15 26.12 1.04
CA GLN A 2 -71.05 25.90 1.95
C GLN A 2 -69.91 25.43 1.04
N GLU A 3 -68.84 26.21 0.96
CA GLU A 3 -67.63 25.78 0.27
C GLU A 3 -66.48 25.83 1.28
N HIS A 4 -65.78 24.70 1.28
CA HIS A 4 -64.86 24.22 2.29
C HIS A 4 -63.45 24.62 1.86
N THR A 5 -62.73 25.27 2.76
CA THR A 5 -61.28 25.49 2.64
C THR A 5 -60.54 24.16 2.71
N VAL A 6 -59.70 23.86 1.71
CA VAL A 6 -58.68 22.81 1.82
C VAL A 6 -57.31 23.46 1.71
N ASP A 7 -56.59 23.34 2.82
CA ASP A 7 -55.20 23.72 3.03
C ASP A 7 -54.29 22.72 2.29
N VAL A 8 -53.47 23.21 1.36
CA VAL A 8 -52.47 22.41 0.63
C VAL A 8 -51.11 22.83 1.16
N SER A 9 -50.63 22.17 2.21
CA SER A 9 -49.27 22.35 2.74
C SER A 9 -48.80 21.15 3.57
N GLN A 10 -49.00 19.92 3.10
CA GLN A 10 -48.34 18.74 3.66
C GLN A 10 -48.14 17.69 2.58
N ASP A 11 -47.01 17.70 1.87
CA ASP A 11 -46.50 16.45 1.26
C ASP A 11 -45.04 16.50 0.75
N THR A 12 -44.37 17.65 0.72
CA THR A 12 -43.00 17.74 0.16
C THR A 12 -41.85 17.53 1.15
N SER A 13 -42.12 17.48 2.46
CA SER A 13 -41.07 17.36 3.50
C SER A 13 -40.79 15.91 3.97
N SER A 14 -41.69 14.98 3.66
CA SER A 14 -41.65 13.59 4.10
C SER A 14 -40.85 12.67 3.17
N GLN A 15 -40.69 13.03 1.88
CA GLN A 15 -39.96 12.22 0.91
C GLN A 15 -38.43 12.44 0.93
N SER A 16 -37.96 13.67 1.17
CA SER A 16 -36.51 13.96 1.26
C SER A 16 -35.89 13.30 2.48
N SER A 17 -36.55 13.41 3.63
CA SER A 17 -36.09 12.87 4.92
C SER A 17 -36.02 11.34 4.95
N GLN A 18 -36.89 10.64 4.23
CA GLN A 18 -36.82 9.17 4.08
C GLN A 18 -35.67 8.73 3.19
N SER A 19 -35.39 9.44 2.09
CA SER A 19 -34.25 9.15 1.21
C SER A 19 -32.89 9.41 1.87
N GLU A 20 -32.80 10.46 2.69
CA GLU A 20 -31.60 10.78 3.49
C GLU A 20 -31.31 9.69 4.52
N GLN A 21 -32.33 9.17 5.22
CA GLN A 21 -32.16 8.11 6.21
C GLN A 21 -31.73 6.78 5.58
N ASP A 22 -32.31 6.38 4.45
CA ASP A 22 -31.94 5.15 3.73
C ASP A 22 -30.49 5.20 3.20
N ILE A 23 -30.02 6.40 2.82
CA ILE A 23 -28.64 6.61 2.37
C ILE A 23 -27.67 6.63 3.57
N LEU A 24 -28.04 7.28 4.67
CA LEU A 24 -27.25 7.28 5.91
C LEU A 24 -27.10 5.86 6.48
N ASP A 25 -28.14 5.05 6.40
CA ASP A 25 -28.12 3.65 6.86
C ASP A 25 -27.24 2.78 5.95
N ARG A 26 -27.28 3.01 4.62
CA ARG A 26 -26.33 2.37 3.69
C ARG A 26 -24.89 2.81 3.91
N LEU A 27 -24.66 4.10 4.19
CA LEU A 27 -23.34 4.68 4.50
C LEU A 27 -22.77 4.11 5.80
N ARG A 28 -23.58 4.01 6.85
CA ARG A 28 -23.17 3.49 8.16
C ARG A 28 -22.84 2.00 8.13
N SER A 29 -23.48 1.25 7.23
CA SER A 29 -23.29 -0.20 7.13
C SER A 29 -22.04 -0.64 6.36
N LYS A 30 -21.42 0.24 5.55
CA LYS A 30 -20.35 -0.15 4.62
C LYS A 30 -19.15 0.81 4.51
N THR A 31 -19.10 1.91 5.26
CA THR A 31 -18.09 2.97 5.04
C THR A 31 -17.23 3.24 6.30
N PRO A 32 -15.89 3.34 6.19
CA PRO A 32 -15.02 3.68 7.32
C PRO A 32 -15.35 5.04 7.97
N ASN A 33 -15.17 5.13 9.29
CA ASN A 33 -15.46 6.32 10.12
C ASN A 33 -14.96 7.69 9.60
N PRO A 34 -13.77 7.85 9.01
CA PRO A 34 -13.33 9.17 8.53
C PRO A 34 -14.14 9.70 7.34
N ILE A 35 -14.69 8.82 6.50
CA ILE A 35 -15.53 9.18 5.36
C ILE A 35 -16.88 9.72 5.86
N LEU A 36 -17.43 9.10 6.91
CA LEU A 36 -18.65 9.57 7.57
C LEU A 36 -18.47 10.95 8.20
N ALA A 37 -17.30 11.22 8.81
CA ALA A 37 -17.00 12.53 9.38
C ALA A 37 -16.84 13.63 8.31
N ALA A 38 -16.17 13.33 7.20
CA ALA A 38 -16.05 14.27 6.08
C ALA A 38 -17.41 14.56 5.43
N MET A 39 -18.27 13.55 5.28
CA MET A 39 -19.64 13.74 4.78
C MET A 39 -20.50 14.53 5.76
N ALA A 40 -20.38 14.31 7.07
CA ALA A 40 -21.08 15.10 8.06
C ALA A 40 -20.72 16.60 7.97
N LEU A 41 -19.47 16.93 7.64
CA LEU A 41 -19.04 18.31 7.40
C LEU A 41 -19.62 18.89 6.11
N ILE A 42 -19.71 18.11 5.03
CA ILE A 42 -20.30 18.54 3.75
C ILE A 42 -21.82 18.73 3.89
N ILE A 43 -22.49 17.84 4.61
CA ILE A 43 -23.91 17.94 4.96
C ILE A 43 -24.14 19.17 5.84
N ALA A 44 -23.28 19.41 6.83
CA ALA A 44 -23.33 20.60 7.68
C ALA A 44 -23.08 21.91 6.90
N ALA A 45 -22.34 21.85 5.79
CA ALA A 45 -22.11 22.99 4.89
C ALA A 45 -23.27 23.27 3.92
N GLY A 46 -24.33 22.45 3.91
CA GLY A 46 -25.56 22.70 3.14
C GLY A 46 -25.44 22.49 1.63
N GLN A 47 -24.35 21.89 1.15
CA GLN A 47 -24.07 21.66 -0.28
C GLN A 47 -24.41 20.22 -0.75
N PHE A 48 -25.14 19.46 0.07
CA PHE A 48 -25.38 18.04 -0.14
C PHE A 48 -26.31 17.74 -1.34
N ASN A 49 -27.35 18.56 -1.55
CA ASN A 49 -28.30 18.38 -2.66
C ASN A 49 -27.62 18.56 -4.03
N ASP A 50 -26.73 19.55 -4.18
CA ASP A 50 -25.99 19.78 -5.43
C ASP A 50 -24.90 18.72 -5.68
N ALA A 51 -24.36 18.12 -4.62
CA ALA A 51 -23.32 17.08 -4.69
C ALA A 51 -23.86 15.68 -5.04
N ILE A 52 -25.10 15.37 -4.64
CA ILE A 52 -25.77 14.10 -4.97
C ILE A 52 -26.27 14.08 -6.41
N ASP A 53 -26.76 15.23 -6.92
CA ASP A 53 -27.33 15.34 -8.26
C ASP A 53 -26.25 15.18 -9.37
N MET A 54 -24.98 15.38 -9.02
CA MET A 54 -23.80 15.02 -9.81
C MET A 54 -23.38 13.54 -9.59
N THR A 55 -24.28 12.60 -9.87
CA THR A 55 -24.09 11.20 -9.46
C THR A 55 -23.06 10.42 -10.29
N GLY A 56 -22.37 9.48 -9.63
CA GLY A 56 -21.41 8.51 -10.17
C GLY A 56 -19.95 8.96 -10.00
N LYS A 57 -19.53 9.91 -10.84
CA LYS A 57 -18.12 10.30 -10.94
C LYS A 57 -17.58 10.99 -9.69
N ALA A 58 -18.39 11.84 -9.04
CA ALA A 58 -17.97 12.52 -7.81
C ALA A 58 -17.84 11.54 -6.63
N TRP A 59 -18.74 10.55 -6.56
CA TRP A 59 -18.69 9.48 -5.56
C TRP A 59 -17.44 8.61 -5.73
N ASP A 60 -17.18 8.15 -6.97
CA ASP A 60 -16.00 7.35 -7.28
C ASP A 60 -14.71 8.13 -7.01
N LEU A 61 -14.67 9.43 -7.35
CA LEU A 61 -13.54 10.32 -7.05
C LEU A 61 -13.37 10.59 -5.55
N PHE A 62 -14.46 10.63 -4.78
CA PHE A 62 -14.39 10.86 -3.34
C PHE A 62 -13.91 9.61 -2.60
N VAL A 63 -14.51 8.45 -2.91
CA VAL A 63 -14.09 7.16 -2.36
C VAL A 63 -12.68 6.81 -2.83
N SER A 64 -12.29 7.08 -4.07
CA SER A 64 -10.91 6.81 -4.54
C SER A 64 -9.86 7.68 -3.87
N ASN A 65 -10.21 8.92 -3.47
CA ASN A 65 -9.28 9.80 -2.79
C ASN A 65 -9.23 9.58 -1.26
N PHE A 66 -10.37 9.24 -0.63
CA PHE A 66 -10.47 9.10 0.82
C PHE A 66 -10.48 7.66 1.34
N SER A 67 -10.77 6.65 0.51
CA SER A 67 -10.72 5.24 0.89
C SER A 67 -9.50 4.56 0.28
N ASP A 68 -8.93 3.65 1.05
CA ASP A 68 -7.86 2.76 0.58
C ASP A 68 -8.41 1.55 -0.19
N ALA A 69 -9.74 1.34 -0.18
CA ALA A 69 -10.38 0.17 -0.77
C ALA A 69 -10.07 -0.02 -2.27
N PRO A 70 -10.10 1.00 -3.14
CA PRO A 70 -9.79 0.81 -4.56
C PRO A 70 -8.32 0.40 -4.80
N SER A 71 -7.38 1.00 -4.06
CA SER A 71 -5.96 0.67 -4.14
C SER A 71 -5.69 -0.74 -3.59
N ASN A 72 -6.34 -1.13 -2.49
CA ASN A 72 -6.29 -2.50 -1.97
C ASN A 72 -6.92 -3.53 -2.91
N GLU A 73 -8.04 -3.18 -3.58
CA GLU A 73 -8.66 -4.05 -4.57
C GLU A 73 -7.71 -4.32 -5.75
N ARG A 74 -7.02 -3.27 -6.24
CA ARG A 74 -6.00 -3.43 -7.28
C ARG A 74 -4.85 -4.33 -6.82
N LEU A 75 -4.31 -4.12 -5.62
CA LEU A 75 -3.25 -4.99 -5.06
C LEU A 75 -3.68 -6.45 -4.94
N SER A 76 -4.95 -6.71 -4.59
CA SER A 76 -5.47 -8.08 -4.43
C SER A 76 -5.48 -8.91 -5.73
N LYS A 77 -5.36 -8.26 -6.89
CA LYS A 77 -5.31 -8.90 -8.22
C LYS A 77 -3.90 -9.39 -8.58
N VAL A 78 -2.87 -8.94 -7.87
CA VAL A 78 -1.47 -9.28 -8.12
C VAL A 78 -1.04 -10.44 -7.24
N TYR A 79 -0.46 -11.48 -7.85
CA TYR A 79 0.12 -12.61 -7.13
C TYR A 79 1.32 -13.18 -7.90
N ILE A 80 2.23 -13.81 -7.17
CA ILE A 80 3.44 -14.39 -7.72
C ILE A 80 3.08 -15.57 -8.63
N ARG A 81 3.81 -15.70 -9.74
CA ARG A 81 3.58 -16.61 -10.88
C ARG A 81 2.32 -16.33 -11.71
N ALA A 82 1.61 -15.23 -11.46
CA ALA A 82 0.59 -14.77 -12.40
C ALA A 82 1.24 -14.30 -13.72
N SER A 83 0.45 -14.21 -14.79
CA SER A 83 0.86 -13.53 -16.01
C SER A 83 1.22 -12.08 -15.71
N SER A 84 2.34 -11.59 -16.26
CA SER A 84 2.75 -10.19 -16.13
C SER A 84 1.72 -9.22 -16.73
N GLY A 85 0.88 -9.68 -17.67
CA GLY A 85 -0.21 -8.89 -18.25
C GLY A 85 -1.24 -8.43 -17.22
N VAL A 86 -1.40 -9.15 -16.11
CA VAL A 86 -2.31 -8.74 -15.01
C VAL A 86 -1.90 -7.39 -14.41
N LEU A 87 -0.60 -7.07 -14.39
CA LEU A 87 -0.12 -5.77 -13.92
C LEU A 87 -0.61 -4.64 -14.84
N GLU A 88 -0.55 -4.83 -16.15
CA GLU A 88 -0.99 -3.84 -17.13
C GLU A 88 -2.51 -3.68 -17.15
N ASP A 89 -3.25 -4.78 -17.04
CA ASP A 89 -4.71 -4.75 -16.91
C ASP A 89 -5.17 -4.05 -15.62
N THR A 90 -4.37 -4.13 -14.56
CA THR A 90 -4.71 -3.59 -13.23
C THR A 90 -4.27 -2.13 -13.04
N PHE A 91 -3.08 -1.78 -13.51
CA PHE A 91 -2.44 -0.48 -13.26
C PHE A 91 -2.19 0.36 -14.52
N GLY A 92 -2.45 -0.19 -15.70
CA GLY A 92 -2.01 0.40 -16.97
C GLY A 92 -0.54 0.16 -17.25
N SER A 93 0.02 0.86 -18.24
CA SER A 93 1.42 0.71 -18.62
C SER A 93 2.37 1.09 -17.47
N PRO A 94 3.51 0.40 -17.32
CA PRO A 94 4.52 0.76 -16.32
C PRO A 94 5.03 2.18 -16.58
N VAL A 95 5.21 2.94 -15.50
CA VAL A 95 5.75 4.32 -15.55
C VAL A 95 7.27 4.32 -15.77
N TYR A 96 7.93 3.23 -15.41
CA TYR A 96 9.35 3.03 -15.60
C TYR A 96 9.66 1.53 -15.71
N THR A 97 10.66 1.15 -16.51
CA THR A 97 11.09 -0.24 -16.65
C THR A 97 12.61 -0.29 -16.69
N LYS A 98 13.20 -1.11 -15.83
CA LYS A 98 14.61 -1.49 -15.88
C LYS A 98 14.72 -2.88 -16.47
N PHE A 99 15.66 -3.05 -17.38
CA PHE A 99 16.04 -4.35 -17.89
C PHE A 99 17.16 -4.89 -17.01
N SER A 100 16.92 -6.02 -16.38
CA SER A 100 17.97 -6.86 -15.80
C SER A 100 18.41 -7.86 -16.87
N ASN A 101 19.63 -8.38 -16.78
CA ASN A 101 20.26 -9.16 -17.85
C ASN A 101 19.31 -10.21 -18.49
N GLY A 102 19.11 -10.15 -19.81
CA GLY A 102 18.31 -11.11 -20.56
C GLY A 102 16.80 -10.81 -20.54
N GLU A 103 16.02 -11.75 -20.01
CA GLU A 103 14.54 -11.78 -20.07
C GLU A 103 13.86 -11.24 -18.80
N THR A 104 14.64 -10.72 -17.85
CA THR A 104 14.15 -10.21 -16.57
C THR A 104 13.94 -8.70 -16.63
N GLU A 105 12.75 -8.26 -16.28
CA GLU A 105 12.36 -6.85 -16.24
C GLU A 105 11.92 -6.46 -14.84
N VAL A 106 12.33 -5.28 -14.38
CA VAL A 106 11.78 -4.64 -13.19
C VAL A 106 10.87 -3.51 -13.66
N LYS A 107 9.56 -3.69 -13.49
CA LYS A 107 8.52 -2.76 -13.91
C LYS A 107 7.98 -1.99 -12.72
N TYR A 108 7.85 -0.69 -12.86
CA TYR A 108 7.29 0.19 -11.84
C TYR A 108 5.93 0.69 -12.27
N TYR A 109 4.97 0.64 -11.34
CA TYR A 109 3.60 1.09 -11.53
C TYR A 109 3.26 2.12 -10.45
N LYS A 110 2.65 3.23 -10.86
CA LYS A 110 2.24 4.32 -9.95
C LYS A 110 0.76 4.17 -9.65
N ASP A 111 0.44 4.03 -8.38
CA ASP A 111 -0.92 4.16 -7.83
C ASP A 111 -1.04 5.52 -7.12
N SER A 112 -2.26 5.99 -6.89
CA SER A 112 -2.50 7.18 -6.07
C SER A 112 -2.14 7.01 -4.60
N LYS A 113 -1.93 5.76 -4.13
CA LYS A 113 -1.67 5.42 -2.72
C LYS A 113 -0.36 4.66 -2.49
N PHE A 114 0.32 4.20 -3.54
CA PHE A 114 1.56 3.44 -3.43
C PHE A 114 2.33 3.46 -4.75
N ILE A 115 3.58 3.00 -4.71
CA ILE A 115 4.33 2.57 -5.90
C ILE A 115 4.50 1.06 -5.82
N LEU A 116 4.28 0.36 -6.91
CA LEU A 116 4.52 -1.08 -7.01
C LEU A 116 5.70 -1.32 -7.94
N SER A 117 6.69 -2.05 -7.47
CA SER A 117 7.79 -2.58 -8.27
C SER A 117 7.55 -4.07 -8.47
N ALA A 118 7.61 -4.56 -9.70
CA ALA A 118 7.44 -5.97 -10.03
C ALA A 118 8.64 -6.47 -10.81
N VAL A 119 9.21 -7.60 -10.37
CA VAL A 119 10.17 -8.37 -11.15
C VAL A 119 9.40 -9.37 -11.98
N THR A 120 9.62 -9.36 -13.29
CA THR A 120 8.96 -10.26 -14.23
C THR A 120 9.98 -10.94 -15.13
N SER A 121 9.85 -12.23 -15.34
CA SER A 121 10.60 -12.98 -16.36
C SER A 121 9.67 -13.92 -17.11
N ASN A 122 9.98 -14.19 -18.38
CA ASN A 122 9.20 -15.13 -19.20
C ASN A 122 7.68 -14.87 -19.20
N GLY A 123 7.27 -13.61 -19.12
CA GLY A 123 5.86 -13.20 -19.08
C GLY A 123 5.13 -13.52 -17.77
N SER A 124 5.84 -13.84 -16.69
CA SER A 124 5.28 -14.10 -15.35
C SER A 124 5.82 -13.14 -14.30
N ILE A 125 5.09 -12.97 -13.20
CA ILE A 125 5.50 -12.16 -12.05
C ILE A 125 6.32 -13.02 -11.10
N ASP A 126 7.59 -12.71 -10.92
CA ASP A 126 8.50 -13.45 -10.03
C ASP A 126 8.55 -12.85 -8.62
N ALA A 127 8.43 -11.54 -8.52
CA ALA A 127 8.35 -10.81 -7.26
C ALA A 127 7.58 -9.51 -7.43
N PHE A 128 7.04 -9.00 -6.34
CA PHE A 128 6.64 -7.60 -6.28
C PHE A 128 6.84 -7.00 -4.88
N LEU A 129 7.14 -5.71 -4.86
CA LEU A 129 7.27 -4.86 -3.69
C LEU A 129 6.26 -3.72 -3.79
N VAL A 130 5.57 -3.46 -2.69
CA VAL A 130 4.62 -2.36 -2.52
C VAL A 130 5.26 -1.35 -1.58
N PHE A 131 5.37 -0.11 -2.05
CA PHE A 131 5.90 1.05 -1.33
C PHE A 131 4.73 2.01 -1.03
N PRO A 132 4.08 1.89 0.15
CA PRO A 132 2.97 2.74 0.55
C PRO A 132 3.33 4.22 0.55
N GLN A 133 2.41 5.06 0.09
CA GLN A 133 2.49 6.51 0.31
C GLN A 133 1.89 6.87 1.69
N PRO A 134 2.25 8.03 2.27
CA PRO A 134 1.73 8.46 3.56
C PRO A 134 0.19 8.44 3.60
N GLY A 135 -0.35 7.79 4.64
CA GLY A 135 -1.80 7.71 4.88
C GLY A 135 -2.52 6.53 4.20
N PHE A 136 -1.82 5.72 3.40
CA PHE A 136 -2.37 4.47 2.87
C PHE A 136 -2.29 3.35 3.91
N VAL A 137 -3.40 2.64 4.14
CA VAL A 137 -3.46 1.43 4.97
C VAL A 137 -3.62 0.19 4.07
N PRO A 138 -2.52 -0.50 3.71
CA PRO A 138 -2.58 -1.71 2.90
C PRO A 138 -3.21 -2.90 3.63
N GLU A 139 -3.95 -3.74 2.90
CA GLU A 139 -4.44 -5.03 3.40
C GLU A 139 -3.35 -6.11 3.35
N ILE A 140 -2.58 -6.28 4.44
CA ILE A 140 -1.40 -7.17 4.49
C ILE A 140 -1.66 -8.52 5.19
N LYS A 141 -2.92 -8.90 5.40
CA LYS A 141 -3.34 -10.10 6.16
C LYS A 141 -2.72 -11.44 5.72
N ASN A 142 -2.22 -11.55 4.49
CA ASN A 142 -1.63 -12.78 3.96
C ASN A 142 -0.11 -12.87 4.15
N HIS A 143 0.54 -11.78 4.59
CA HIS A 143 1.97 -11.71 4.81
C HIS A 143 2.34 -12.36 6.15
N ALA A 144 3.58 -12.85 6.27
CA ALA A 144 4.09 -13.49 7.50
C ALA A 144 3.92 -12.61 8.75
N GLY A 145 4.17 -11.30 8.60
CA GLY A 145 4.01 -10.31 9.66
C GLY A 145 2.58 -9.87 9.99
N SER A 146 1.56 -10.47 9.38
CA SER A 146 0.13 -10.18 9.62
C SER A 146 -0.28 -8.72 9.31
N GLU A 147 -1.47 -8.30 9.76
CA GLU A 147 -2.09 -7.00 9.44
C GLU A 147 -1.31 -5.80 10.01
N ASP A 148 -0.62 -5.99 11.13
CA ASP A 148 0.13 -4.93 11.81
C ASP A 148 1.57 -4.76 11.31
N TYR A 149 1.98 -5.50 10.27
CA TYR A 149 3.38 -5.61 9.83
C TYR A 149 4.11 -4.26 9.72
N LEU A 150 3.48 -3.24 9.12
CA LEU A 150 4.09 -1.92 8.92
C LEU A 150 4.08 -1.02 10.18
N ASN A 151 3.39 -1.42 11.24
CA ASN A 151 3.19 -0.65 12.47
C ASN A 151 4.03 -1.16 13.65
N VAL A 152 4.70 -2.31 13.50
CA VAL A 152 5.54 -2.93 14.52
C VAL A 152 6.99 -3.00 14.05
N SER A 153 7.93 -3.25 14.96
CA SER A 153 9.33 -3.48 14.58
C SER A 153 9.49 -4.82 13.87
N PHE A 154 10.53 -4.98 13.03
CA PHE A 154 10.82 -6.26 12.38
C PHE A 154 10.94 -7.41 13.40
N ALA A 155 11.61 -7.15 14.53
CA ALA A 155 11.79 -8.14 15.60
C ALA A 155 10.47 -8.64 16.20
N SER A 156 9.42 -7.83 16.17
CA SER A 156 8.10 -8.20 16.70
C SER A 156 7.20 -8.85 15.65
N ALA A 157 7.52 -8.69 14.37
CA ALA A 157 6.62 -9.04 13.27
C ALA A 157 6.93 -10.41 12.66
N THR A 158 8.21 -10.70 12.48
CA THR A 158 8.67 -11.81 11.64
C THR A 158 9.93 -12.46 12.21
N GLU A 159 10.27 -13.66 11.72
CA GLU A 159 11.60 -14.25 11.83
C GLU A 159 12.24 -14.27 10.43
N PRO A 160 13.47 -13.75 10.26
CA PRO A 160 14.08 -13.62 8.95
C PRO A 160 14.76 -14.94 8.55
N LEU A 161 14.52 -15.36 7.32
CA LEU A 161 15.25 -16.46 6.67
C LEU A 161 16.54 -15.96 6.03
N GLU A 162 16.42 -14.86 5.29
CA GLU A 162 17.51 -14.23 4.55
C GLU A 162 17.39 -12.72 4.72
N VAL A 163 18.53 -12.03 4.76
CA VAL A 163 18.59 -10.58 4.99
C VAL A 163 19.61 -9.95 4.07
N SER A 164 19.33 -8.73 3.65
CA SER A 164 20.27 -7.91 2.90
C SER A 164 20.11 -6.44 3.31
N SER A 165 21.17 -5.67 3.11
CA SER A 165 21.16 -4.23 3.35
C SER A 165 22.10 -3.53 2.41
N ASN A 166 21.92 -2.21 2.32
CA ASN A 166 22.84 -1.34 1.63
C ASN A 166 22.97 -0.01 2.36
N ILE A 167 24.20 0.52 2.37
CA ILE A 167 24.50 1.90 2.74
C ILE A 167 25.21 2.56 1.55
N ALA A 168 24.51 3.44 0.84
CA ALA A 168 25.06 4.12 -0.32
C ALA A 168 24.45 5.51 -0.51
N ARG A 169 25.12 6.36 -1.31
CA ARG A 169 24.57 7.66 -1.74
C ARG A 169 23.27 7.51 -2.54
N SER A 170 23.14 6.38 -3.24
CA SER A 170 21.97 6.00 -4.03
C SER A 170 20.90 5.31 -3.22
N GLY A 171 21.07 5.16 -1.89
CA GLY A 171 20.04 4.67 -0.98
C GLY A 171 20.51 3.79 0.15
N ASN A 172 19.97 4.07 1.32
CA ASN A 172 20.04 3.18 2.48
C ASN A 172 18.77 2.34 2.56
N TYR A 173 18.94 1.02 2.63
CA TYR A 173 17.84 0.09 2.83
C TYR A 173 18.23 -1.11 3.68
N TYR A 174 17.21 -1.73 4.26
CA TYR A 174 17.22 -3.06 4.84
C TYR A 174 16.09 -3.86 4.21
N ILE A 175 16.32 -5.14 3.93
CA ILE A 175 15.30 -6.05 3.39
C ILE A 175 15.49 -7.42 4.04
N GLU A 176 14.38 -8.07 4.39
CA GLU A 176 14.36 -9.44 4.88
C GLU A 176 13.30 -10.27 4.15
N GLU A 177 13.68 -11.53 3.91
CA GLU A 177 12.76 -12.60 3.59
C GLU A 177 12.30 -13.25 4.90
N ALA A 178 11.00 -13.47 5.05
CA ALA A 178 10.44 -14.17 6.19
C ALA A 178 9.64 -15.41 5.75
N SER A 179 9.83 -16.51 6.47
CA SER A 179 8.96 -17.68 6.37
C SER A 179 7.58 -17.37 6.94
N GLY A 180 6.56 -18.06 6.43
CA GLY A 180 5.19 -17.91 6.91
C GLY A 180 4.32 -17.08 6.00
N GLY A 181 3.17 -16.69 6.53
CA GLY A 181 2.09 -16.10 5.75
C GLY A 181 1.24 -17.17 5.06
N ARG A 182 0.15 -16.75 4.42
CA ARG A 182 -0.86 -17.67 3.90
C ARG A 182 -0.36 -18.56 2.76
N TYR A 183 0.65 -18.10 2.04
CA TYR A 183 1.11 -18.70 0.78
C TYR A 183 2.58 -19.14 0.83
N GLU A 184 3.12 -19.42 2.03
CA GLU A 184 4.53 -19.77 2.25
C GLU A 184 5.05 -20.94 1.39
N MET A 185 4.17 -21.86 0.98
CA MET A 185 4.53 -22.99 0.10
C MET A 185 4.75 -22.59 -1.36
N LEU A 186 4.34 -21.39 -1.75
CA LEU A 186 4.38 -20.91 -3.14
C LEU A 186 5.45 -19.84 -3.34
N TYR A 187 5.61 -18.96 -2.35
CA TYR A 187 6.50 -17.81 -2.37
C TYR A 187 6.69 -17.27 -0.95
N ASN A 188 7.75 -16.49 -0.78
CA ASN A 188 8.12 -15.94 0.52
C ASN A 188 7.52 -14.55 0.74
N SER A 189 7.31 -14.22 2.02
CA SER A 189 6.92 -12.89 2.45
C SER A 189 8.17 -12.01 2.51
N ILE A 190 8.10 -10.81 1.95
CA ILE A 190 9.21 -9.86 1.94
C ILE A 190 8.79 -8.61 2.68
N GLY A 191 9.67 -8.06 3.50
CA GLY A 191 9.58 -6.63 3.70
C GLY A 191 10.88 -5.99 4.07
N GLY A 192 10.82 -4.68 4.17
CA GLY A 192 12.02 -3.91 4.29
C GLY A 192 11.74 -2.48 4.66
N TYR A 193 12.85 -1.79 4.84
CA TYR A 193 12.92 -0.40 5.14
C TYR A 193 13.70 0.28 4.03
N SER A 194 13.14 1.33 3.45
CA SER A 194 13.83 2.21 2.52
C SER A 194 13.82 3.64 3.07
N GLU A 195 14.98 4.30 3.09
CA GLU A 195 15.09 5.66 3.62
C GLU A 195 14.28 6.72 2.86
N TYR A 196 13.73 6.36 1.69
CA TYR A 196 12.96 7.27 0.85
C TYR A 196 11.52 7.42 1.26
N LEU A 197 10.96 6.39 1.90
CA LEU A 197 9.62 6.45 2.44
C LEU A 197 9.63 7.10 3.83
N SER A 198 10.70 6.89 4.60
CA SER A 198 10.91 7.56 5.88
C SER A 198 12.39 7.67 6.20
N SER A 199 12.81 8.75 6.84
CA SER A 199 14.22 8.97 7.21
C SER A 199 14.60 8.19 8.48
N LEU A 200 15.80 7.60 8.49
CA LEU A 200 16.39 7.02 9.69
C LEU A 200 16.90 8.11 10.64
N SER A 201 16.72 7.92 11.94
CA SER A 201 17.45 8.68 12.95
C SER A 201 18.94 8.35 12.92
N LYS A 202 19.77 9.22 13.51
CA LYS A 202 21.23 8.99 13.58
C LYS A 202 21.60 7.67 14.27
N SER A 203 20.84 7.25 15.29
CA SER A 203 21.06 5.99 15.99
C SER A 203 20.69 4.80 15.11
N GLN A 204 19.55 4.83 14.44
CA GLN A 204 19.12 3.76 13.53
C GLN A 204 20.06 3.64 12.32
N LEU A 205 20.52 4.75 11.74
CA LEU A 205 21.48 4.73 10.64
C LEU A 205 22.82 4.11 11.08
N LYS A 206 23.27 4.37 12.32
CA LYS A 206 24.47 3.73 12.87
C LYS A 206 24.29 2.23 13.00
N LEU A 207 23.13 1.76 13.47
CA LEU A 207 22.82 0.33 13.57
C LEU A 207 22.78 -0.34 12.20
N LEU A 208 22.16 0.31 11.21
CA LEU A 208 22.12 -0.18 9.83
C LEU A 208 23.53 -0.26 9.23
N ALA A 209 24.37 0.75 9.46
CA ALA A 209 25.75 0.75 9.00
C ALA A 209 26.59 -0.36 9.65
N GLU A 210 26.45 -0.54 10.97
CA GLU A 210 27.16 -1.61 11.69
C GLU A 210 26.73 -3.01 11.20
N PHE A 211 25.44 -3.21 10.97
CA PHE A 211 24.92 -4.43 10.37
C PHE A 211 25.46 -4.65 8.95
N ASN A 212 25.39 -3.62 8.11
CA ASN A 212 25.85 -3.68 6.72
C ASN A 212 27.36 -3.98 6.63
N ASP A 213 28.18 -3.37 7.48
CA ASP A 213 29.63 -3.60 7.50
C ASP A 213 29.94 -5.06 7.82
N LYS A 214 29.27 -5.65 8.82
CA LYS A 214 29.44 -7.07 9.15
C LYS A 214 28.95 -8.00 8.05
N LEU A 215 27.82 -7.67 7.42
CA LEU A 215 27.27 -8.42 6.29
C LEU A 215 28.29 -8.48 5.13
N MET A 216 28.90 -7.34 4.79
CA MET A 216 29.90 -7.25 3.71
C MET A 216 31.23 -7.93 4.04
N MET A 217 31.57 -8.05 5.32
CA MET A 217 32.78 -8.74 5.79
C MET A 217 32.54 -10.24 6.05
N GLU A 218 31.34 -10.74 5.77
CA GLU A 218 30.91 -12.12 6.05
C GLU A 218 31.13 -12.51 7.53
N GLU A 219 30.99 -11.54 8.44
CA GLU A 219 31.10 -11.74 9.87
C GLU A 219 29.78 -12.24 10.48
N ASN A 220 29.81 -12.69 11.74
CA ASN A 220 28.57 -13.02 12.46
C ASN A 220 27.70 -11.77 12.66
N ILE A 221 26.51 -11.80 12.06
CA ILE A 221 25.54 -10.70 12.05
C ILE A 221 24.49 -10.79 13.17
N ASP A 222 24.41 -11.88 13.94
CA ASP A 222 23.26 -12.20 14.80
C ASP A 222 22.92 -11.06 15.77
N SER A 223 23.93 -10.56 16.48
CA SER A 223 23.74 -9.48 17.47
C SER A 223 23.39 -8.13 16.83
N THR A 224 24.03 -7.79 15.72
CA THR A 224 23.74 -6.55 14.98
C THR A 224 22.38 -6.59 14.31
N LEU A 225 21.97 -7.77 13.83
CA LEU A 225 20.66 -7.99 13.21
C LEU A 225 19.55 -7.83 14.24
N VAL A 226 19.65 -8.46 15.41
CA VAL A 226 18.67 -8.29 16.51
C VAL A 226 18.54 -6.82 16.91
N ASN A 227 19.67 -6.14 17.17
CA ASN A 227 19.67 -4.73 17.56
C ASN A 227 19.04 -3.83 16.49
N LEU A 228 19.32 -4.09 15.20
CA LEU A 228 18.71 -3.35 14.11
C LEU A 228 17.20 -3.60 14.07
N ARG A 229 16.77 -4.86 14.04
CA ARG A 229 15.35 -5.27 13.90
C ARG A 229 14.46 -4.80 15.05
N GLU A 230 15.01 -4.57 16.24
CA GLU A 230 14.28 -3.97 17.36
C GLU A 230 13.98 -2.47 17.15
N GLN A 231 14.80 -1.77 16.38
CA GLN A 231 14.79 -0.31 16.28
C GLN A 231 14.17 0.21 14.97
N ILE A 232 13.97 -0.64 13.97
CA ILE A 232 13.34 -0.28 12.70
C ILE A 232 12.05 -1.05 12.47
N SER A 233 11.07 -0.38 11.88
CA SER A 233 9.79 -0.94 11.45
C SER A 233 9.75 -0.99 9.93
N PRO A 234 9.14 -2.02 9.31
CA PRO A 234 9.03 -2.09 7.86
C PRO A 234 8.25 -0.88 7.33
N ASN A 235 8.69 -0.32 6.20
CA ASN A 235 7.95 0.73 5.49
C ASN A 235 7.58 0.32 4.06
N PHE A 236 7.96 -0.87 3.62
CA PHE A 236 7.45 -1.53 2.43
C PHE A 236 7.32 -3.03 2.67
N TYR A 237 6.52 -3.70 1.85
CA TYR A 237 6.30 -5.14 1.93
C TYR A 237 6.13 -5.73 0.52
N GLY A 238 6.12 -7.04 0.41
CA GLY A 238 5.99 -7.71 -0.87
C GLY A 238 6.01 -9.22 -0.76
N TYR A 239 6.16 -9.85 -1.92
CA TYR A 239 6.27 -11.29 -2.04
C TYR A 239 7.27 -11.63 -3.14
N SER A 240 7.96 -12.76 -2.98
CA SER A 240 9.00 -13.17 -3.92
C SER A 240 9.08 -14.68 -4.10
N ALA A 241 9.26 -15.14 -5.33
CA ALA A 241 9.70 -16.50 -5.65
C ALA A 241 11.18 -16.57 -6.07
N ILE A 242 11.89 -15.44 -6.03
CA ILE A 242 13.34 -15.32 -6.28
C ILE A 242 14.08 -14.92 -5.00
N GLY A 243 15.39 -15.17 -4.95
CA GLY A 243 16.22 -14.85 -3.78
C GLY A 243 16.36 -13.35 -3.53
N ILE A 244 16.74 -12.99 -2.30
CA ILE A 244 16.76 -11.59 -1.86
C ILE A 244 17.73 -10.73 -2.68
N ASP A 245 18.85 -11.31 -3.10
CA ASP A 245 19.88 -10.63 -3.89
C ASP A 245 19.32 -10.17 -5.24
N ASP A 246 18.60 -11.06 -5.94
CA ASP A 246 17.94 -10.74 -7.20
C ASP A 246 16.76 -9.77 -7.00
N LEU A 247 16.17 -9.71 -5.81
CA LEU A 247 15.07 -8.80 -5.49
C LEU A 247 15.55 -7.38 -5.19
N THR A 248 16.79 -7.18 -4.72
CA THR A 248 17.30 -5.86 -4.32
C THR A 248 17.24 -4.80 -5.42
N GLN A 249 17.38 -5.22 -6.68
CA GLN A 249 17.23 -4.37 -7.86
C GLN A 249 15.79 -3.84 -8.08
N ALA A 250 14.79 -4.45 -7.44
CA ALA A 250 13.41 -3.98 -7.43
C ALA A 250 13.14 -2.91 -6.37
N ILE A 251 14.05 -2.72 -5.41
CA ILE A 251 13.94 -1.68 -4.39
C ILE A 251 14.04 -0.31 -5.09
N LEU A 252 13.13 0.61 -4.74
CA LEU A 252 13.17 1.98 -5.23
C LEU A 252 14.43 2.68 -4.74
N THR A 253 15.24 3.18 -5.68
CA THR A 253 16.30 4.15 -5.41
C THR A 253 15.73 5.56 -5.28
N LYS A 254 16.53 6.50 -4.76
CA LYS A 254 16.13 7.91 -4.63
C LYS A 254 15.66 8.50 -5.95
N LEU A 255 16.44 8.26 -7.00
CA LEU A 255 16.21 8.84 -8.32
C LEU A 255 14.95 8.27 -8.96
N GLU A 256 14.69 6.97 -8.76
CA GLU A 256 13.46 6.34 -9.24
C GLU A 256 12.25 6.85 -8.48
N TYR A 257 12.35 6.98 -7.15
CA TYR A 257 11.27 7.55 -6.36
C TYR A 257 10.97 8.99 -6.78
N GLU A 258 11.99 9.84 -6.94
CA GLU A 258 11.82 11.23 -7.42
C GLU A 258 11.26 11.28 -8.85
N LEU A 259 11.68 10.39 -9.75
CA LEU A 259 11.16 10.33 -11.12
C LEU A 259 9.69 9.91 -11.16
N ILE A 260 9.31 8.93 -10.33
CA ILE A 260 7.97 8.34 -10.34
C ILE A 260 6.99 9.16 -9.50
N ALA A 261 7.40 9.69 -8.35
CA ALA A 261 6.51 10.38 -7.42
C ALA A 261 6.11 11.78 -7.90
N ASN A 262 6.99 12.45 -8.67
CA ASN A 262 6.72 13.77 -9.26
C ASN A 262 5.67 13.74 -10.38
#